data_AF-A0A1I1Y9P0-F1
#
_entry.id   AF-A0A1I1Y9P0-F1
#
_cell.length_a   1.000
_cell.length_b   1.000
_cell.length_c   1.000
_cell.angle_alpha   90.00
_cell.angle_beta   90.00
_cell.angle_gamma   90.00
#
_symmetry.space_group_name_H-M   'P 1'
#
loop_
_entity.id
_entity.type
_entity.pdbx_description
1 polymer ?
#
loop_
_entity_poly.entity_id
_entity_poly.type
_entity_poly.pdbx_seq_one_letter_code
_entity_poly.pdbx_strand_id
1 'polypeptide(L)'
;MPLQAKLVRVAEDLPEVQIGIDVWGGFLDDEHVLLLATEQGPIVATADFREPALVPWVGFDSVSDGEGFIELAAPLAPDRFAGVVWNHGTRQTTVWRLERV
;
A
#
# COMPACT_ATOMS: atom_id res chain seq x y z
N MET A 1 5.08 31.26 -7.27
CA MET A 1 6.49 30.83 -7.24
C MET A 1 6.50 29.32 -7.04
N PRO A 2 7.27 28.53 -7.81
CA PRO A 2 7.33 27.08 -7.61
C PRO A 2 8.03 26.76 -6.29
N LEU A 3 7.49 25.78 -5.55
CA LEU A 3 8.13 25.26 -4.34
C LEU A 3 9.45 24.58 -4.74
N GLN A 4 10.59 25.12 -4.30
CA GLN A 4 11.87 24.42 -4.42
C GLN A 4 12.04 23.52 -3.20
N ALA A 5 11.82 22.22 -3.37
CA ALA A 5 12.05 21.21 -2.33
C ALA A 5 13.23 20.30 -2.72
N LYS A 6 14.02 19.89 -1.72
CA LYS A 6 15.12 18.93 -1.87
C LYS A 6 14.97 17.85 -0.79
N LEU A 7 15.04 16.58 -1.18
CA LEU A 7 15.11 15.45 -0.25
C LEU A 7 16.44 15.48 0.52
N VAL A 8 16.36 15.35 1.83
CA VAL A 8 17.51 15.21 2.72
C VAL A 8 17.32 13.92 3.52
N ARG A 9 18.31 13.03 3.52
CA ARG A 9 18.28 11.79 4.31
C ARG A 9 18.42 12.16 5.79
N VAL A 10 17.50 11.72 6.66
CA VAL A 10 17.43 12.15 8.07
C VAL A 10 17.70 11.02 9.08
N ALA A 11 18.23 9.86 8.68
CA ALA A 11 18.60 8.82 9.65
C ALA A 11 19.85 7.99 9.24
N GLU A 12 20.79 7.93 10.18
CA GLU A 12 21.73 6.82 10.39
C GLU A 12 21.05 5.84 11.36
N ASP A 13 21.00 4.57 10.97
CA ASP A 13 20.56 3.42 11.75
C ASP A 13 19.21 3.55 12.49
N LEU A 14 18.12 3.46 11.73
CA LEU A 14 16.85 3.00 12.30
C LEU A 14 17.06 1.55 12.78
N PRO A 15 16.66 1.20 14.02
CA PRO A 15 16.70 -0.18 14.47
C PRO A 15 15.95 -1.03 13.45
N GLU A 16 16.65 -2.05 12.96
CA GLU A 16 16.30 -2.97 11.88
C GLU A 16 14.78 -3.11 11.68
N VAL A 17 14.19 -2.25 10.84
CA VAL A 17 12.90 -2.55 10.24
C VAL A 17 13.21 -3.65 9.22
N GLN A 18 13.11 -4.91 9.65
CA GLN A 18 13.46 -6.09 8.85
C GLN A 18 12.61 -6.26 7.59
N ILE A 19 11.58 -5.42 7.43
CA ILE A 19 10.74 -5.35 6.24
C ILE A 19 10.96 -3.96 5.65
N GLY A 20 11.66 -3.87 4.53
CA GLY A 20 11.64 -2.66 3.73
C GLY A 20 10.18 -2.36 3.40
N ILE A 21 9.62 -1.30 3.99
CA ILE A 21 8.36 -0.77 3.52
C ILE A 21 8.73 -0.01 2.24
N ASP A 22 8.68 -0.70 1.11
CA ASP A 22 8.49 0.02 -0.12
C ASP A 22 7.07 0.61 -0.05
N VAL A 23 6.98 1.88 0.32
CA VAL A 23 5.70 2.59 0.36
C VAL A 23 5.24 2.81 -1.07
N TRP A 24 4.61 1.77 -1.64
CA TRP A 24 3.85 1.87 -2.88
C TRP A 24 2.42 2.23 -2.50
N GLY A 25 1.95 3.36 -3.01
CA GLY A 25 0.71 3.93 -2.58
C GLY A 25 0.42 5.28 -3.21
N GLY A 26 -0.66 5.92 -2.75
CA GLY A 26 -1.08 7.22 -3.23
C GLY A 26 -2.37 7.68 -2.58
N PHE A 27 -2.82 8.86 -2.96
CA PHE A 27 -4.09 9.41 -2.50
C PHE A 27 -5.26 8.62 -3.08
N LEU A 28 -6.16 8.15 -2.21
CA LEU A 28 -7.49 7.64 -2.60
C LEU A 28 -8.41 8.82 -2.91
N ASP A 29 -8.33 9.86 -2.10
CA ASP A 29 -9.00 11.16 -2.22
C ASP A 29 -8.17 12.24 -1.50
N ASP A 30 -8.71 13.45 -1.35
CA ASP A 30 -8.02 14.58 -0.71
C ASP A 30 -7.71 14.34 0.78
N GLU A 31 -8.42 13.42 1.42
CA GLU A 31 -8.35 13.17 2.86
C GLU A 31 -7.62 11.87 3.21
N HIS A 32 -7.51 10.93 2.27
CA HIS A 32 -7.02 9.57 2.54
C HIS A 32 -5.91 9.12 1.60
N VAL A 33 -4.97 8.39 2.16
CA VAL A 33 -3.85 7.76 1.46
C VAL A 33 -3.91 6.26 1.65
N LEU A 34 -3.67 5.53 0.56
CA LEU A 34 -3.41 4.10 0.54
C LEU A 34 -1.90 3.87 0.61
N LEU A 35 -1.46 3.02 1.52
CA LEU A 35 -0.10 2.50 1.61
C LEU A 35 -0.15 0.98 1.55
N LEU A 36 0.88 0.35 1.00
CA LEU A 36 0.97 -1.09 0.97
C LEU A 36 1.82 -1.61 2.14
N ALA A 37 1.25 -2.49 2.96
CA ALA A 37 2.01 -3.43 3.80
C ALA A 37 1.92 -4.81 3.13
N THR A 38 2.91 -5.08 2.27
CA THR A 38 3.04 -6.14 1.24
C THR A 38 2.50 -7.53 1.61
N GLU A 39 2.51 -7.87 2.90
CA GLU A 39 2.10 -9.18 3.44
C GLU A 39 0.88 -9.13 4.37
N GLN A 40 0.51 -7.95 4.87
CA GLN A 40 -0.51 -7.81 5.92
C GLN A 40 -1.83 -7.26 5.39
N GLY A 41 -1.76 -6.34 4.43
CA GLY A 41 -2.92 -5.56 4.01
C GLY A 41 -2.50 -4.20 3.44
N PRO A 42 -3.38 -3.51 2.71
CA PRO A 42 -3.21 -2.08 2.56
C PRO A 42 -3.45 -1.40 3.91
N ILE A 43 -2.71 -0.33 4.16
CA ILE A 43 -2.99 0.64 5.22
C ILE A 43 -3.75 1.79 4.57
N VAL A 44 -4.90 2.13 5.13
CA VAL A 44 -5.59 3.39 4.82
C VAL A 44 -5.28 4.36 5.95
N ALA A 45 -4.78 5.53 5.61
CA ALA A 45 -4.47 6.58 6.58
C ALA A 45 -5.07 7.91 6.13
N THR A 46 -5.24 8.84 7.07
CA THR A 46 -5.47 10.24 6.73
C THR A 46 -4.28 10.79 5.93
N ALA A 47 -4.50 11.85 5.15
CA ALA A 47 -3.49 12.54 4.35
C ALA A 47 -2.29 13.06 5.17
N ASP A 48 -2.47 13.24 6.49
CA ASP A 48 -1.45 13.62 7.45
C ASP A 48 -0.91 12.46 8.30
N PHE A 49 -1.30 11.22 7.97
CA PHE A 49 -0.87 9.95 8.58
C PHE A 49 -1.18 9.78 10.07
N ARG A 50 -2.12 10.54 10.63
CA ARG A 50 -2.47 10.46 12.06
C ARG A 50 -3.37 9.30 12.42
N GLU A 51 -4.19 8.83 11.48
CA GLU A 51 -5.16 7.76 11.72
C GLU A 51 -4.94 6.59 10.73
N PRO A 52 -3.85 5.81 10.87
CA PRO A 52 -3.60 4.64 10.04
C PRO A 52 -4.43 3.43 10.52
N ALA A 53 -5.05 2.74 9.57
CA ALA A 53 -5.77 1.49 9.79
C ALA A 53 -5.29 0.43 8.80
N LEU A 54 -4.88 -0.74 9.32
CA LEU A 54 -4.61 -1.92 8.50
C LEU A 54 -5.95 -2.51 8.05
N VAL A 55 -6.14 -2.63 6.74
CA VAL A 55 -7.31 -3.27 6.14
C VAL A 55 -6.94 -4.72 5.85
N PRO A 56 -7.65 -5.72 6.42
CA PRO A 56 -7.38 -7.12 6.11
C PRO A 56 -7.65 -7.41 4.64
N TRP A 57 -6.79 -8.21 4.02
CA TRP A 57 -7.06 -8.72 2.69
C TRP A 57 -8.30 -9.62 2.70
N VAL A 58 -9.24 -9.34 1.82
CA VAL A 58 -10.39 -10.21 1.54
C VAL A 58 -10.17 -10.86 0.18
N GLY A 59 -10.24 -12.19 0.14
CA GLY A 59 -10.10 -12.98 -1.09
C GLY A 59 -8.68 -13.11 -1.64
N PHE A 60 -7.63 -12.79 -0.86
CA PHE A 60 -6.24 -12.92 -1.30
C PHE A 60 -5.89 -14.37 -1.67
N ASP A 61 -6.28 -15.35 -0.84
CA ASP A 61 -6.07 -16.78 -1.10
C ASP A 61 -6.73 -17.31 -2.39
N SER A 62 -7.65 -16.52 -2.99
CA SER A 62 -8.24 -16.88 -4.29
C SER A 62 -7.42 -16.41 -5.49
N VAL A 63 -6.44 -15.51 -5.27
CA VAL A 63 -5.59 -14.91 -6.30
C VAL A 63 -4.09 -15.16 -6.07
N SER A 64 -3.70 -15.54 -4.86
CA SER A 64 -2.41 -16.15 -4.53
C SER A 64 -2.69 -17.54 -3.97
N ASP A 65 -1.89 -18.54 -4.32
CA ASP A 65 -2.05 -19.91 -3.79
C ASP A 65 -1.61 -20.01 -2.30
N GLY A 66 -1.86 -18.96 -1.50
CA GLY A 66 -1.43 -18.79 -0.11
C GLY A 66 0.03 -18.36 0.08
N GLU A 67 0.86 -18.42 -0.96
CA GLU A 67 2.30 -18.10 -0.90
C GLU A 67 2.70 -16.84 -1.68
N GLY A 68 1.73 -16.16 -2.30
CA GLY A 68 1.98 -14.90 -3.01
C GLY A 68 2.09 -13.70 -2.08
N PHE A 69 2.47 -12.56 -2.64
CA PHE A 69 2.43 -11.25 -1.97
C PHE A 69 1.94 -10.17 -2.95
N ILE A 70 1.54 -9.02 -2.43
CA ILE A 70 1.19 -7.88 -3.29
C ILE A 70 2.44 -7.05 -3.51
N GLU A 71 2.95 -6.98 -4.73
CA GLU A 71 4.18 -6.25 -5.08
C GLU A 71 3.95 -4.74 -5.07
N LEU A 72 2.77 -4.30 -5.54
CA LEU A 72 2.43 -2.89 -5.77
C LEU A 72 0.95 -2.66 -5.51
N ALA A 73 0.59 -1.46 -5.06
CA ALA A 73 -0.79 -0.99 -4.99
C ALA A 73 -0.90 0.43 -5.57
N ALA A 74 -1.96 0.69 -6.34
CA ALA A 74 -2.23 1.96 -6.99
C ALA A 74 -3.70 2.36 -6.81
N PRO A 75 -3.99 3.49 -6.16
CA PRO A 75 -5.35 4.04 -6.10
C PRO A 75 -5.95 4.26 -7.49
N LEU A 76 -7.22 3.91 -7.64
CA LEU A 76 -8.00 4.14 -8.87
C LEU A 76 -9.17 5.09 -8.65
N ALA A 77 -9.77 5.02 -7.45
CA ALA A 77 -10.90 5.81 -7.01
C ALA A 77 -10.90 5.87 -5.46
N PRO A 78 -11.74 6.71 -4.83
CA PRO A 78 -11.80 6.81 -3.36
C PRO A 78 -12.08 5.48 -2.65
N ASP A 79 -12.77 4.56 -3.31
CA ASP A 79 -13.14 3.24 -2.79
C ASP A 79 -12.39 2.08 -3.48
N ARG A 80 -11.41 2.32 -4.37
CA ARG A 80 -10.81 1.25 -5.18
C ARG A 80 -9.33 1.45 -5.43
N PHE A 81 -8.63 0.34 -5.50
CA PHE A 81 -7.23 0.31 -5.92
C PHE A 81 -6.93 -0.96 -6.72
N ALA A 82 -5.97 -0.86 -7.64
CA ALA A 82 -5.34 -2.01 -8.26
C ALA A 82 -4.16 -2.47 -7.42
N GLY A 83 -3.90 -3.77 -7.36
CA GLY A 83 -2.66 -4.31 -6.85
C GLY A 83 -2.11 -5.38 -7.77
N VAL A 84 -0.78 -5.52 -7.79
CA VAL A 84 -0.09 -6.58 -8.52
C VAL A 84 0.20 -7.71 -7.55
N VAL A 85 -0.47 -8.84 -7.73
CA VAL A 85 -0.17 -10.09 -7.02
C VAL A 85 1.02 -10.74 -7.71
N TRP A 86 2.07 -11.03 -6.95
CA TRP A 86 3.15 -11.89 -7.40
C TRP A 86 2.91 -13.29 -6.84
N ASN A 87 2.85 -14.29 -7.73
CA ASN A 87 2.63 -15.68 -7.35
C ASN A 87 3.46 -16.62 -8.23
N HIS A 88 4.36 -17.41 -7.63
CA HIS A 88 5.20 -18.40 -8.31
C HIS A 88 5.84 -17.91 -9.63
N GLY A 89 6.41 -16.70 -9.65
CA GLY A 89 7.06 -16.15 -10.84
C GLY A 89 6.11 -15.53 -11.87
N THR A 90 4.81 -15.49 -11.59
CA THR A 90 3.81 -14.80 -12.40
C THR A 90 3.31 -13.53 -11.71
N ARG A 91 2.92 -12.54 -12.52
CA ARG A 91 2.31 -11.29 -12.05
C ARG A 91 0.88 -11.23 -12.55
N GLN A 92 -0.06 -10.99 -11.63
CA GLN A 92 -1.46 -10.78 -11.94
C GLN A 92 -1.92 -9.45 -11.34
N THR A 93 -2.56 -8.61 -12.16
CA THR A 93 -3.21 -7.40 -11.67
C THR A 93 -4.62 -7.74 -11.19
N THR A 94 -4.93 -7.37 -9.96
CA THR A 94 -6.24 -7.55 -9.33
C THR A 94 -6.74 -6.19 -8.84
N VAL A 95 -8.06 -5.99 -8.82
CA VAL A 95 -8.68 -4.77 -8.31
C VAL A 95 -9.47 -5.10 -7.04
N TRP A 96 -9.25 -4.31 -6.00
CA TRP A 96 -9.99 -4.39 -4.75
C TRP A 96 -10.89 -3.18 -4.58
N ARG A 97 -12.00 -3.40 -3.87
CA ARG A 97 -12.87 -2.34 -3.36
C ARG A 97 -12.70 -2.25 -1.85
N LEU A 98 -12.52 -1.03 -1.34
CA LEU A 98 -12.56 -0.70 0.07
C LEU A 98 -14.01 -0.52 0.49
N GLU A 99 -14.48 -1.34 1.43
CA GLU A 99 -15.80 -1.19 2.04
C GLU A 99 -15.64 -0.56 3.42
N ARG A 100 -16.38 0.52 3.68
CA ARG A 100 -16.47 1.10 5.02
C ARG A 100 -17.38 0.21 5.86
N VAL A 101 -16.89 -0.20 7.03
CA VAL A 101 -17.66 -0.89 8.07
C VAL A 101 -18.14 0.13 9.10
#